data_AF-A0A1F9J9T2-F1
#
_entry.id   AF-A0A1F9J9T2-F1
#
_cell.length_a   1.000
_cell.length_b   1.000
_cell.length_c   1.000
_cell.angle_alpha   90.00
_cell.angle_beta   90.00
_cell.angle_gamma   90.00
#
_symmetry.space_group_name_H-M   'P 1'
#
loop_
_entity.id
_entity.type
_entity.pdbx_description
1 polymer ?
#
loop_
_entity_poly.entity_id
_entity_poly.type
_entity_poly.pdbx_seq_one_letter_code
_entity_poly.pdbx_strand_id
1 'polypeptide(L)'
;MTLPKLRDFAKQETELQGVIGMEKEALIQAIAKAKGFSYDLPAKDTSAIRSIKHDIQALQKQKAEILTSAPDRKKLKLVQSKIRKLRRLTRHLARETKVEKAAQAAKPAAPAQPSAPAETAPAAG
;
A
#
# COMPACT_ATOMS: atom_id res chain seq x y z
N MET A 1 10.59 17.54 0.43
CA MET A 1 9.89 18.69 1.05
C MET A 1 9.09 18.26 2.28
N THR A 2 8.89 19.19 3.23
CA THR A 2 7.95 19.02 4.34
C THR A 2 6.52 19.28 3.87
N LEU A 3 5.53 18.71 4.57
CA LEU A 3 4.11 18.83 4.24
C LEU A 3 3.62 20.28 4.05
N PRO A 4 3.96 21.23 4.96
CA PRO A 4 3.54 22.63 4.79
C PRO A 4 4.07 23.24 3.49
N LYS A 5 5.36 23.03 3.19
CA LYS A 5 6.00 23.55 1.97
C LYS A 5 5.37 22.97 0.69
N LEU A 6 4.95 21.70 0.70
CA LEU A 6 4.22 21.11 -0.43
C LEU A 6 2.84 21.75 -0.62
N ARG A 7 2.17 22.12 0.47
CA ARG A 7 0.86 22.78 0.41
C ARG A 7 0.96 24.18 -0.13
N ASP A 8 1.96 24.94 0.32
CA ASP A 8 2.19 26.30 -0.16
C ASP A 8 2.57 26.29 -1.64
N PHE A 9 3.43 25.36 -2.04
CA PHE A 9 3.79 25.13 -3.44
C PHE A 9 2.58 24.75 -4.30
N ALA A 10 1.73 23.82 -3.81
CA ALA A 10 0.52 23.44 -4.50
C ALA A 10 -0.46 24.61 -4.66
N LYS A 11 -0.58 25.51 -3.68
CA LYS A 11 -1.45 26.69 -3.79
C LYS A 11 -0.93 27.75 -4.75
N GLN A 12 0.39 27.87 -4.89
CA GLN A 12 1.03 28.92 -5.68
C GLN A 12 1.16 28.53 -7.16
N GLU A 13 1.55 27.29 -7.45
CA GLU A 13 1.89 26.88 -8.82
C GLU A 13 0.79 26.06 -9.50
N THR A 14 -0.21 25.59 -8.75
CA THR A 14 -1.28 24.74 -9.28
C THR A 14 -2.63 25.19 -8.75
N GLU A 15 -3.66 25.27 -9.58
CA GLU A 15 -5.03 25.67 -9.16
C GLU A 15 -5.77 24.54 -8.40
N LEU A 16 -5.05 23.77 -7.57
CA LEU A 16 -5.60 22.66 -6.81
C LEU A 16 -6.43 23.19 -5.63
N GLN A 17 -7.73 22.90 -5.61
CA GLN A 17 -8.60 23.16 -4.45
C GLN A 17 -8.52 22.01 -3.42
N GLY A 18 -8.63 22.34 -2.13
CA GLY A 18 -8.69 21.33 -1.06
C GLY A 18 -7.34 20.83 -0.51
N VAL A 19 -6.23 21.50 -0.82
CA VAL A 19 -4.84 21.13 -0.47
C VAL A 19 -4.60 20.85 1.03
N ILE A 20 -5.34 21.51 1.93
CA ILE A 20 -5.14 21.43 3.38
C ILE A 20 -5.51 20.04 3.93
N GLY A 21 -6.48 19.36 3.32
CA GLY A 21 -6.95 18.03 3.73
C GLY A 21 -6.19 16.86 3.12
N MET A 22 -5.29 17.10 2.15
CA MET A 22 -4.61 16.04 1.43
C MET A 22 -3.45 15.44 2.25
N GLU A 23 -3.36 14.10 2.26
CA GLU A 23 -2.16 13.41 2.70
C GLU A 23 -0.99 13.73 1.77
N LYS A 24 0.23 13.60 2.30
CA LYS A 24 1.46 13.98 1.60
C LYS A 24 1.60 13.31 0.23
N GLU A 25 1.26 12.03 0.13
CA GLU A 25 1.39 11.24 -1.10
C GLU A 25 0.38 11.69 -2.16
N ALA A 26 -0.88 11.89 -1.75
CA ALA A 26 -1.94 12.38 -2.63
C ALA A 26 -1.63 13.79 -3.15
N LEU A 27 -1.03 14.64 -2.32
CA LEU A 27 -0.64 16.00 -2.70
C LEU A 27 0.48 16.00 -3.74
N ILE A 28 1.49 15.14 -3.60
CA ILE A 28 2.58 14.99 -4.58
C ILE A 28 2.01 14.51 -5.93
N GLN A 29 1.09 13.55 -5.93
CA GLN A 29 0.44 13.10 -7.16
C GLN A 29 -0.38 14.20 -7.84
N ALA A 30 -1.13 15.00 -7.06
CA ALA A 30 -1.92 16.09 -7.60
C ALA A 30 -1.04 17.18 -8.24
N ILE A 31 0.06 17.55 -7.58
CA ILE A 31 1.05 18.49 -8.13
C ILE A 31 1.69 17.91 -9.39
N ALA A 32 2.08 16.63 -9.38
CA ALA A 32 2.71 15.97 -10.52
C ALA A 32 1.76 15.94 -11.73
N LYS A 33 0.49 15.55 -11.52
CA LYS A 33 -0.56 15.57 -12.57
C LYS A 33 -0.80 16.98 -13.13
N ALA A 34 -0.90 17.98 -12.26
CA ALA A 34 -1.09 19.37 -12.68
C ALA A 34 0.12 19.90 -13.49
N LYS A 35 1.32 19.37 -13.26
CA LYS A 35 2.54 19.68 -14.02
C LYS A 35 2.78 18.77 -15.24
N GLY A 36 1.89 17.80 -15.50
CA GLY A 36 2.04 16.88 -16.62
C GLY A 36 3.05 15.74 -16.40
N PHE A 37 3.48 15.49 -15.17
CA PHE A 37 4.35 14.36 -14.84
C PHE A 37 3.58 13.22 -14.17
N SER A 38 3.84 11.99 -14.60
CA SER A 38 3.34 10.79 -13.94
C SER A 38 4.26 10.44 -12.77
N TYR A 39 3.80 10.70 -11.55
CA TYR A 39 4.47 10.19 -10.35
C TYR A 39 3.79 8.90 -9.90
N ASP A 40 4.39 7.77 -10.25
CA ASP A 40 3.94 6.47 -9.78
C ASP A 40 4.48 6.24 -8.37
N LEU A 41 3.57 6.13 -7.39
CA LEU A 41 3.97 5.72 -6.04
C LEU A 41 4.45 4.27 -6.15
N PRO A 42 5.56 3.89 -5.51
CA PRO A 42 5.92 2.48 -5.45
C PRO A 42 4.74 1.73 -4.83
N ALA A 43 4.15 0.82 -5.61
CA ALA A 43 3.06 -0.01 -5.15
C ALA A 43 3.51 -0.70 -3.85
N LYS A 44 2.75 -0.49 -2.76
CA LYS A 44 3.11 -1.08 -1.46
C LYS A 44 3.26 -2.59 -1.65
N ASP A 45 4.46 -3.09 -1.33
CA ASP A 45 4.88 -4.46 -1.62
C ASP A 45 3.97 -5.49 -0.92
N THR A 46 2.99 -6.01 -1.66
CA THR A 46 2.23 -7.19 -1.22
C THR A 46 3.15 -8.41 -1.00
N SER A 47 4.33 -8.40 -1.62
CA SER A 47 5.42 -9.36 -1.42
C SER A 47 5.99 -9.34 0.00
N ALA A 48 5.87 -8.21 0.73
CA ALA A 48 6.40 -8.04 2.08
C ALA A 48 5.80 -9.02 3.09
N ILE A 49 4.51 -9.37 2.94
CA ILE A 49 3.87 -10.37 3.80
C ILE A 49 4.47 -11.75 3.57
N ARG A 50 4.79 -12.09 2.32
CA ARG A 50 5.34 -13.40 1.94
C ARG A 50 6.80 -13.53 2.38
N SER A 51 7.61 -12.47 2.23
CA SER A 51 8.99 -12.45 2.75
C SER A 51 9.05 -12.59 4.27
N ILE A 52 8.21 -11.86 5.01
CA ILE A 52 8.14 -12.00 6.48
C ILE A 52 7.77 -13.43 6.90
N LYS A 53 6.90 -14.12 6.14
CA LYS A 53 6.58 -15.52 6.41
C LYS A 53 7.77 -16.46 6.19
N HIS A 54 8.58 -16.22 5.16
CA HIS A 54 9.83 -16.98 4.95
C HIS A 54 10.80 -16.77 6.11
N ASP A 55 10.99 -15.53 6.58
CA ASP A 55 11.84 -15.24 7.73
C ASP A 55 11.36 -15.96 9.00
N ILE A 56 10.04 -16.00 9.24
CA ILE A 56 9.45 -16.74 10.35
C ILE A 56 9.79 -18.23 10.25
N GLN A 57 9.68 -18.83 9.05
CA GLN A 57 10.01 -20.24 8.85
C GLN A 57 11.50 -20.50 9.08
N ALA A 58 12.39 -19.63 8.59
CA ALA A 58 13.82 -19.74 8.83
C ALA A 58 14.15 -19.69 10.34
N LEU A 59 13.55 -18.75 11.08
CA LEU A 59 13.72 -18.65 12.53
C LEU A 59 13.12 -19.84 13.29
N GLN A 60 12.07 -20.47 12.76
CA GLN A 60 11.51 -21.69 13.35
C GLN A 60 12.46 -22.88 13.19
N LYS A 61 13.14 -23.01 12.05
CA LYS A 61 14.19 -24.02 11.85
C LYS A 61 15.35 -23.80 12.82
N GLN A 62 15.85 -22.57 12.92
CA GLN A 62 16.89 -22.21 13.90
C GLN A 62 16.46 -22.49 15.34
N LYS A 63 15.19 -22.23 15.69
CA LYS A 63 14.65 -22.58 17.01
C LYS A 63 14.72 -24.09 17.26
N ALA A 64 14.36 -24.91 16.27
CA ALA A 64 14.41 -26.36 16.38
C ALA A 64 15.86 -26.83 16.55
N GLU A 65 16.79 -26.34 15.72
CA GLU A 65 18.22 -26.65 15.83
C GLU A 65 18.79 -26.33 17.22
N ILE A 66 18.48 -25.15 17.77
CA ILE A 66 18.92 -24.75 19.13
C ILE A 66 18.35 -25.71 20.21
N LEU A 67 17.13 -26.21 20.02
CA LEU A 67 16.53 -27.17 20.95
C LEU A 67 17.22 -28.54 20.88
N THR A 68 17.67 -28.97 19.71
CA THR A 68 18.28 -30.29 19.50
C THR A 68 19.77 -30.33 19.88
N SER A 69 20.54 -29.27 19.61
CA SER A 69 22.01 -29.29 19.79
C SER A 69 22.46 -29.02 21.23
N ALA A 70 21.98 -27.94 21.84
CA ALA A 70 22.21 -27.58 23.24
C ALA A 70 21.31 -26.38 23.57
N PRO A 71 20.34 -26.51 24.50
CA PRO A 71 19.32 -25.49 24.72
C PRO A 71 19.88 -24.25 25.43
N ASP A 72 20.50 -23.36 24.66
CA ASP A 72 20.89 -22.02 25.09
C ASP A 72 19.64 -21.16 25.34
N ARG A 73 19.17 -21.12 26.60
CA ARG A 73 17.95 -20.39 27.00
C ARG A 73 17.93 -18.93 26.52
N LYS A 74 19.09 -18.25 26.52
CA LYS A 74 19.21 -16.86 26.06
C LYS A 74 18.97 -16.76 24.54
N LYS A 75 19.63 -17.59 23.74
CA LYS A 75 19.46 -17.61 22.27
C LYS A 75 18.03 -18.00 21.89
N LEU A 76 17.47 -19.00 22.59
CA LEU A 76 16.08 -19.41 22.39
C LEU A 76 15.09 -18.28 22.65
N LYS A 77 15.26 -17.52 23.75
CA LYS A 77 14.41 -16.34 24.06
C LYS A 77 14.52 -15.25 22.99
N LEU A 78 15.71 -15.00 22.45
CA LEU A 78 15.91 -14.03 21.37
C LEU A 78 15.18 -14.46 20.09
N VAL A 79 15.33 -15.71 19.67
CA VAL A 79 14.66 -16.25 18.47
C VAL A 79 13.13 -16.20 18.64
N GLN A 80 12.60 -16.63 19.79
CA GLN A 80 11.16 -16.55 20.08
C GLN A 80 10.64 -15.10 20.06
N SER A 81 11.44 -14.14 20.54
CA SER A 81 11.06 -12.73 20.56
C SER A 81 11.04 -12.13 19.14
N LYS A 82 12.02 -12.48 18.31
CA LYS A 82 12.04 -12.13 16.87
C LYS A 82 10.80 -12.69 16.14
N ILE A 83 10.49 -13.98 16.32
CA ILE A 83 9.30 -14.61 15.74
C ILE A 83 8.02 -13.88 16.17
N ARG A 84 7.89 -13.52 17.46
CA ARG A 84 6.73 -12.76 17.97
C ARG A 84 6.62 -11.37 17.36
N LYS A 85 7.75 -10.67 17.15
CA LYS A 85 7.78 -9.35 16.50
C LYS A 85 7.34 -9.46 15.04
N LEU A 86 7.91 -10.40 14.28
CA LEU A 86 7.55 -10.61 12.87
C LEU A 86 6.07 -10.98 12.71
N ARG A 87 5.52 -11.87 13.55
CA ARG A 87 4.09 -12.19 13.55
C ARG A 87 3.19 -11.00 13.88
N ARG A 88 3.65 -10.04 14.70
CA ARG A 88 2.92 -8.79 14.92
C ARG A 88 2.93 -7.93 13.66
N LEU A 89 4.10 -7.74 13.05
CA LEU A 89 4.22 -6.97 11.80
C LEU A 89 3.34 -7.55 10.68
N THR A 90 3.32 -8.86 10.49
CA THR A 90 2.42 -9.49 9.50
C THR A 90 0.95 -9.19 9.76
N ARG A 91 0.53 -9.13 11.04
CA ARG A 91 -0.86 -8.80 11.40
C ARG A 91 -1.19 -7.33 11.16
N HIS A 92 -0.26 -6.42 11.41
CA HIS A 92 -0.44 -5.00 11.11
C HIS A 92 -0.56 -4.78 9.60
N LEU A 93 0.36 -5.32 8.81
CA LEU A 93 0.32 -5.23 7.35
C LEU A 93 -0.95 -5.86 6.76
N ALA A 94 -1.40 -7.01 7.30
CA ALA A 94 -2.64 -7.64 6.87
C ALA A 94 -3.89 -6.79 7.21
N ARG A 95 -3.87 -6.06 8.33
CA ARG A 95 -4.95 -5.14 8.70
C ARG A 95 -4.93 -3.89 7.81
N GLU A 96 -3.77 -3.31 7.57
CA GLU A 96 -3.60 -2.16 6.68
C GLU A 96 -4.07 -2.48 5.27
N THR A 97 -3.62 -3.60 4.71
CA THR A 97 -4.09 -4.07 3.40
C THR A 97 -5.60 -4.37 3.38
N LYS A 98 -6.19 -4.88 4.47
CA LYS A 98 -7.65 -5.06 4.58
C LYS A 98 -8.38 -3.73 4.59
N VAL A 99 -7.89 -2.75 5.37
CA VAL A 99 -8.47 -1.41 5.45
C VAL A 99 -8.36 -0.71 4.11
N GLU A 100 -7.22 -0.81 3.42
CA GLU A 100 -7.03 -0.26 2.07
C GLU A 100 -7.98 -0.92 1.06
N LYS A 101 -8.10 -2.25 1.05
CA LYS A 101 -9.07 -2.95 0.19
C LYS A 101 -10.50 -2.54 0.48
N ALA A 102 -10.87 -2.36 1.75
CA ALA A 102 -12.20 -1.89 2.13
C ALA A 102 -12.44 -0.43 1.68
N ALA A 103 -11.43 0.44 1.83
CA ALA A 103 -11.48 1.82 1.35
C ALA A 103 -11.56 1.88 -0.19
N GLN A 104 -10.89 0.97 -0.89
CA GLN A 104 -10.91 0.90 -2.35
C GLN A 104 -12.23 0.33 -2.89
N ALA A 105 -12.87 -0.59 -2.15
CA ALA A 105 -14.21 -1.08 -2.44
C ALA A 105 -15.33 -0.08 -2.09
N ALA A 106 -15.08 0.84 -1.15
CA ALA A 106 -16.02 1.89 -0.77
C ALA A 106 -15.88 3.18 -1.60
N LYS A 107 -14.93 3.25 -2.54
CA LYS A 107 -14.91 4.34 -3.53
C LYS A 107 -16.12 4.17 -4.44
N PRO A 108 -17.01 5.17 -4.57
CA PRO A 108 -18.14 5.07 -5.47
C PRO A 108 -17.60 4.80 -6.88
N ALA A 109 -18.11 3.74 -7.51
CA ALA A 109 -17.88 3.49 -8.92
C ALA A 109 -18.18 4.79 -9.67
N ALA A 110 -17.16 5.32 -10.35
CA ALA A 110 -17.36 6.45 -11.25
C ALA A 110 -18.52 6.09 -12.19
N PRO A 111 -19.44 7.03 -12.46
CA PRO A 111 -20.66 6.73 -13.20
C PRO A 111 -20.26 6.19 -14.57
N ALA A 112 -20.79 5.00 -14.88
CA ALA A 112 -20.71 4.42 -16.20
C ALA A 112 -21.19 5.48 -17.20
N GLN A 113 -20.30 5.90 -18.09
CA GLN A 113 -20.66 6.77 -19.20
C GLN A 113 -21.78 6.08 -19.99
N PRO A 114 -22.89 6.76 -20.33
CA PRO A 114 -23.91 6.17 -21.18
C PRO A 114 -23.30 5.97 -22.57
N SER A 115 -23.05 4.71 -22.91
CA SER A 115 -22.70 4.26 -24.24
C SER A 115 -23.75 4.76 -25.24
N ALA A 116 -23.25 5.46 -26.26
CA ALA A 116 -23.98 6.11 -27.34
C ALA A 116 -25.00 5.18 -28.02
N PRO A 117 -26.15 5.70 -28.51
CA PRO A 117 -27.16 4.92 -29.19
C PRO A 117 -26.63 4.38 -30.53
N ALA A 118 -26.92 3.11 -30.78
CA ALA A 118 -26.54 2.37 -31.98
C ALA A 118 -27.06 3.03 -33.27
N GLU A 119 -26.15 3.28 -34.20
CA GLU A 119 -26.47 3.59 -35.60
C GLU A 119 -27.30 2.45 -36.21
N THR A 120 -28.48 2.82 -36.70
CA THR A 120 -29.34 2.00 -37.54
C THR A 120 -28.67 1.70 -38.88
N ALA A 121 -28.45 0.43 -39.17
CA ALA A 121 -28.03 -0.04 -40.50
C ALA A 121 -29.14 0.21 -41.54
N PRO A 122 -28.84 0.76 -42.74
CA PRO A 122 -29.83 0.86 -43.80
C PRO A 122 -29.99 -0.49 -44.50
N ALA A 123 -31.24 -0.93 -44.64
CA ALA A 123 -31.64 -2.05 -45.47
C ALA A 123 -31.44 -1.69 -46.96
N ALA A 124 -30.66 -2.51 -47.67
CA ALA A 124 -30.61 -2.50 -49.13
C ALA A 124 -31.74 -3.40 -49.67
N GLY A 125 -32.62 -2.81 -50.47
CA GLY A 125 -33.50 -3.51 -51.40
C GLY A 125 -32.87 -3.61 -52.78
#